data_AF-A0A371DEA5-F1
#
_entry.id   AF-A0A371DEA5-F1
#
_cell.length_a   1.000
_cell.length_b   1.000
_cell.length_c   1.000
_cell.angle_alpha   90.00
_cell.angle_beta   90.00
_cell.angle_gamma   90.00
#
_symmetry.space_group_name_H-M   'P 1'
#
loop_
_entity.id
_entity.type
_entity.pdbx_description
1 polymer ?
#
loop_
_entity_poly.entity_id
_entity_poly.type
_entity_poly.pdbx_seq_one_letter_code
_entity_poly.pdbx_strand_id
1 'polypeptide(L)'
;MEHNHSQGQRPPDSEDDSQHARAFHRSIPAALQNRVQPPNPTDEDDSPGHVQVVRPTTTVALQNDEQPPDPTHEDGQVPCPSTTIAQRNQDPATYCHSCGAQGQKVRRCGGCSVACYCSKECQKKAWPIHNFRGWCRPSNLQDAESNEEYGDTPQEYRLQSLTESPFTTRIAAINSFQKFKAHHHVASKVMIDAAAYLLADGGHFEDLQAGAPHVAVFHMVPRHGDPDLGRSWALRSFDIRPIDYWTKQYPGIKPSMPSTLAGHKAVAEAYRNEFGSRYSATLITAYHILDNVYDFGHRLVLTPSDPGLLTEQPVPDALRDLINLCLFAINHDIVLPTPSLEDKIFITSASEPIVNHRTKTRKVRRVQRTLDTVYGRLIKAGYPPKSTLSTTQMMNLLERIYPPI
;
A
#
# COMPACT_ATOMS: atom_id res chain seq x y z
N MET A 1 -1.39 -49.30 63.58
CA MET A 1 -0.16 -49.54 62.81
C MET A 1 -0.54 -50.49 61.70
N GLU A 2 -0.61 -49.99 60.47
CA GLU A 2 -0.47 -50.74 59.21
C GLU A 2 -0.79 -49.77 58.07
N HIS A 3 0.26 -49.35 57.36
CA HIS A 3 0.20 -48.51 56.18
C HIS A 3 -0.02 -49.39 54.95
N ASN A 4 -1.10 -49.15 54.21
CA ASN A 4 -1.32 -49.71 52.89
C ASN A 4 -0.63 -48.84 51.84
N HIS A 5 0.39 -49.41 51.19
CA HIS A 5 1.08 -48.85 50.03
C HIS A 5 0.27 -49.13 48.75
N SER A 6 -0.22 -48.07 48.13
CA SER A 6 -0.81 -48.06 46.79
C SER A 6 0.31 -47.87 45.75
N GLN A 7 0.48 -48.85 44.87
CA GLN A 7 1.37 -48.78 43.71
C GLN A 7 0.70 -47.91 42.62
N GLY A 8 1.27 -46.74 42.36
CA GLY A 8 0.94 -45.91 41.20
C GLY A 8 1.77 -46.32 39.98
N GLN A 9 1.09 -46.76 38.92
CA GLN A 9 1.68 -47.07 37.62
C GLN A 9 2.18 -45.80 36.92
N ARG A 10 3.39 -45.85 36.36
CA ARG A 10 3.94 -44.83 35.43
C ARG A 10 3.34 -45.02 34.03
N PRO A 11 3.03 -43.94 33.29
CA PRO A 11 2.77 -44.02 31.86
C PRO A 11 4.09 -44.17 31.08
N PRO A 12 4.05 -44.76 29.87
CA PRO A 12 5.25 -44.96 29.04
C PRO A 12 5.68 -43.67 28.33
N ASP A 13 7.00 -43.56 28.19
CA ASP A 13 7.70 -42.53 27.43
C ASP A 13 7.30 -42.58 25.94
N SER A 14 6.84 -41.45 25.40
CA SER A 14 6.68 -41.22 23.96
C SER A 14 7.92 -40.49 23.44
N GLU A 15 8.91 -41.25 23.03
CA GLU A 15 9.96 -40.79 22.12
C GLU A 15 9.45 -40.78 20.67
N ASP A 16 10.01 -39.85 19.90
CA ASP A 16 10.16 -39.89 18.43
C ASP A 16 9.06 -39.23 17.57
N ASP A 17 9.13 -37.90 17.47
CA ASP A 17 8.54 -37.12 16.37
C ASP A 17 9.55 -36.06 15.87
N SER A 18 10.68 -36.54 15.33
CA SER A 18 11.70 -35.72 14.68
C SER A 18 12.09 -36.31 13.34
N GLN A 19 11.20 -36.25 12.34
CA GLN A 19 11.59 -36.60 10.96
C GLN A 19 10.62 -36.13 9.86
N HIS A 20 10.37 -34.83 9.70
CA HIS A 20 9.80 -34.29 8.44
C HIS A 20 10.45 -32.97 8.03
N ALA A 21 11.69 -33.05 7.53
CA ALA A 21 12.28 -32.04 6.66
C ALA A 21 12.94 -32.77 5.48
N ARG A 22 12.12 -33.24 4.54
CA ARG A 22 12.62 -33.81 3.27
C ARG A 22 12.85 -32.68 2.27
N ALA A 23 14.11 -32.56 1.90
CA ALA A 23 14.65 -31.72 0.86
C ALA A 23 13.96 -31.95 -0.50
N PHE A 24 13.51 -30.88 -1.14
CA PHE A 24 13.20 -30.86 -2.56
C PHE A 24 14.46 -30.50 -3.35
N HIS A 25 15.36 -31.47 -3.53
CA HIS A 25 16.29 -31.45 -4.66
C HIS A 25 15.60 -32.15 -5.83
N ARG A 26 15.04 -31.37 -6.76
CA ARG A 26 14.69 -31.89 -8.09
C ARG A 26 15.81 -31.54 -9.06
N SER A 27 16.47 -32.59 -9.54
CA SER A 27 17.41 -32.57 -10.64
C SER A 27 16.74 -32.06 -11.92
N ILE A 28 17.36 -31.08 -12.57
CA ILE A 28 16.99 -30.60 -13.90
C ILE A 28 17.52 -31.59 -14.94
N PRO A 29 16.70 -32.10 -15.89
CA PRO A 29 17.20 -32.92 -16.97
C PRO A 29 18.02 -32.08 -17.96
N ALA A 30 19.25 -32.51 -18.22
CA ALA A 30 20.09 -32.00 -19.30
C ALA A 30 19.53 -32.46 -20.67
N ALA A 31 18.81 -31.57 -21.37
CA ALA A 31 18.54 -31.71 -22.80
C ALA A 31 18.07 -30.39 -23.40
N LEU A 32 18.99 -29.67 -24.06
CA LEU A 32 18.82 -28.87 -25.30
C LEU A 32 19.95 -27.83 -25.39
N GLN A 33 21.15 -28.32 -25.72
CA GLN A 33 22.16 -27.50 -26.39
C GLN A 33 21.80 -27.47 -27.87
N ASN A 34 21.15 -26.39 -28.33
CA ASN A 34 21.22 -25.99 -29.73
C ASN A 34 21.68 -24.54 -29.79
N ARG A 35 22.95 -24.40 -30.20
CA ARG A 35 23.61 -23.16 -30.58
C ARG A 35 22.81 -22.45 -31.66
N VAL A 36 22.37 -21.22 -31.37
CA VAL A 36 22.16 -20.21 -32.41
C VAL A 36 23.40 -19.32 -32.37
N GLN A 37 24.20 -19.36 -33.42
CA GLN A 37 25.30 -18.42 -33.63
C GLN A 37 24.73 -17.02 -33.88
N PRO A 38 25.30 -15.94 -33.30
CA PRO A 38 25.02 -14.60 -33.78
C PRO A 38 25.70 -14.39 -35.15
N PRO A 39 25.08 -13.63 -36.08
CA PRO A 39 25.73 -13.27 -37.33
C PRO A 39 26.87 -12.27 -37.08
N ASN A 40 27.94 -12.43 -37.88
CA ASN A 40 29.09 -11.53 -37.95
C ASN A 40 28.66 -10.08 -38.26
N PRO A 41 29.30 -9.07 -37.64
CA PRO A 41 29.17 -7.69 -38.10
C PRO A 41 29.97 -7.52 -39.39
N THR A 42 29.29 -7.08 -40.45
CA THR A 42 29.95 -6.50 -41.63
C THR A 42 30.25 -5.04 -41.36
N ASP A 43 31.53 -4.72 -41.49
CA ASP A 43 32.06 -3.36 -41.61
C ASP A 43 31.40 -2.63 -42.79
N GLU A 44 30.80 -1.47 -42.56
CA GLU A 44 30.82 -0.37 -43.55
C GLU A 44 30.98 0.97 -42.81
N ASP A 45 32.12 1.57 -43.10
CA ASP A 45 32.46 2.98 -43.00
C ASP A 45 31.38 3.84 -43.68
N ASP A 46 30.84 4.84 -42.98
CA ASP A 46 30.67 6.15 -43.61
C ASP A 46 30.57 7.29 -42.58
N SER A 47 31.36 8.31 -42.84
CA SER A 47 31.64 9.48 -42.01
C SER A 47 30.56 10.58 -42.10
N PRO A 48 30.60 11.63 -41.24
CA PRO A 48 29.40 12.23 -40.65
C PRO A 48 28.85 13.46 -41.37
N GLY A 49 27.52 13.55 -41.42
CA GLY A 49 26.78 14.77 -41.72
C GLY A 49 26.60 15.66 -40.49
N HIS A 50 27.31 16.79 -40.47
CA HIS A 50 27.21 17.83 -39.44
C HIS A 50 25.91 18.64 -39.61
N VAL A 51 24.91 18.38 -38.77
CA VAL A 51 23.67 19.19 -38.71
C VAL A 51 23.76 20.13 -37.51
N GLN A 52 23.89 21.43 -37.79
CA GLN A 52 23.81 22.49 -36.80
C GLN A 52 22.38 22.63 -36.27
N VAL A 53 22.18 22.30 -35.00
CA VAL A 53 20.95 22.63 -34.26
C VAL A 53 21.10 24.04 -33.69
N VAL A 54 20.39 24.99 -34.30
CA VAL A 54 20.24 26.35 -33.81
C VAL A 54 19.40 26.31 -32.52
N ARG A 55 20.01 26.71 -31.40
CA ARG A 55 19.31 26.93 -30.12
C ARG A 55 18.78 28.37 -30.09
N PRO A 56 17.50 28.61 -29.78
CA PRO A 56 17.03 29.97 -29.48
C PRO A 56 17.43 30.37 -28.05
N THR A 57 18.14 31.48 -27.94
CA THR A 57 18.46 32.16 -26.69
C THR A 57 17.23 32.92 -26.22
N THR A 58 16.56 32.44 -25.17
CA THR A 58 15.49 33.19 -24.49
C THR A 58 16.07 33.94 -23.31
N THR A 59 16.26 35.25 -23.51
CA THR A 59 16.56 36.23 -22.46
C THR A 59 15.32 36.42 -21.59
N VAL A 60 15.36 35.98 -20.32
CA VAL A 60 14.33 36.27 -19.33
C VAL A 60 14.75 37.53 -18.57
N ALA A 61 13.97 38.60 -18.75
CA ALA A 61 14.08 39.83 -17.99
C ALA A 61 13.57 39.63 -16.56
N LEU A 62 14.38 40.02 -15.58
CA LEU A 62 13.98 40.19 -14.19
C LEU A 62 13.03 41.39 -14.09
N GLN A 63 11.76 41.15 -13.78
CA GLN A 63 10.85 42.16 -13.27
C GLN A 63 10.66 41.92 -11.77
N ASN A 64 11.00 42.95 -11.00
CA ASN A 64 10.74 43.06 -9.57
C ASN A 64 9.26 43.32 -9.36
N ASP A 65 8.57 42.41 -8.66
CA ASP A 65 7.21 42.67 -8.16
C ASP A 65 7.27 43.09 -6.68
N GLU A 66 6.70 44.26 -6.44
CA GLU A 66 6.50 44.87 -5.13
C GLU A 66 5.48 44.06 -4.30
N GLN A 67 5.82 43.88 -3.03
CA GLN A 67 5.05 43.14 -2.05
C GLN A 67 3.98 44.07 -1.43
N PRO A 68 2.67 43.74 -1.50
CA PRO A 68 1.63 44.54 -0.86
C PRO A 68 1.59 44.30 0.68
N PRO A 69 1.13 45.30 1.46
CA PRO A 69 1.22 45.27 2.91
C PRO A 69 0.21 44.32 3.58
N ASP A 70 0.66 43.77 4.70
CA ASP A 70 0.04 42.81 5.61
C ASP A 70 -1.22 43.37 6.30
N PRO A 71 -2.40 42.73 6.20
CA PRO A 71 -3.57 43.12 6.98
C PRO A 71 -3.55 42.50 8.37
N THR A 72 -3.35 43.37 9.36
CA THR A 72 -3.59 43.15 10.80
C THR A 72 -4.91 42.41 11.06
N HIS A 73 -4.81 41.22 11.65
CA HIS A 73 -5.96 40.38 12.04
C HIS A 73 -6.27 40.62 13.53
N GLU A 74 -7.40 41.28 13.81
CA GLU A 74 -7.93 41.46 15.16
C GLU A 74 -8.63 40.17 15.65
N ASP A 75 -8.28 39.73 16.86
CA ASP A 75 -8.82 38.57 17.55
C ASP A 75 -10.22 38.87 18.13
N GLY A 76 -11.27 38.52 17.39
CA GLY A 76 -12.65 38.43 17.88
C GLY A 76 -12.99 37.02 18.36
N GLN A 77 -12.88 36.76 19.67
CA GLN A 77 -13.31 35.51 20.30
C GLN A 77 -14.84 35.36 20.29
N VAL A 78 -15.36 34.37 19.57
CA VAL A 78 -16.77 33.91 19.65
C VAL A 78 -16.84 32.70 20.59
N PRO A 79 -17.73 32.67 21.60
CA PRO A 79 -17.87 31.53 22.51
C PRO A 79 -18.43 30.29 21.80
N CYS A 80 -17.76 29.15 22.01
CA CYS A 80 -18.19 27.85 21.52
C CYS A 80 -19.26 27.25 22.45
N PRO A 81 -20.50 26.95 22.00
CA PRO A 81 -21.48 26.28 22.85
C PRO A 81 -21.12 24.80 23.00
N SER A 82 -21.03 24.36 24.26
CA SER A 82 -20.77 22.97 24.65
C SER A 82 -21.88 22.04 24.16
N THR A 83 -21.55 21.04 23.36
CA THR A 83 -22.50 20.04 22.86
C THR A 83 -22.50 18.80 23.77
N THR A 84 -23.65 18.54 24.39
CA THR A 84 -23.94 17.37 25.23
C THR A 84 -24.20 16.11 24.39
N ILE A 85 -23.90 14.95 24.97
CA ILE A 85 -23.83 13.59 24.38
C ILE A 85 -25.18 13.03 23.82
N ALA A 86 -26.25 13.82 23.73
CA ALA A 86 -27.61 13.35 23.40
C ALA A 86 -28.02 13.43 21.91
N GLN A 87 -27.08 13.61 20.95
CA GLN A 87 -27.40 13.74 19.51
C GLN A 87 -26.84 12.59 18.65
N ARG A 88 -27.20 11.33 18.95
CA ARG A 88 -26.78 10.16 18.15
C ARG A 88 -27.80 9.64 17.12
N ASN A 89 -28.89 10.36 16.86
CA ASN A 89 -29.88 10.04 15.83
C ASN A 89 -29.98 11.09 14.70
N GLN A 90 -28.87 11.73 14.31
CA GLN A 90 -28.86 12.56 13.11
C GLN A 90 -28.59 11.69 11.87
N ASP A 91 -29.52 11.76 10.93
CA ASP A 91 -29.57 11.06 9.65
C ASP A 91 -28.22 11.12 8.90
N PRO A 92 -27.64 10.00 8.43
CA PRO A 92 -26.29 9.95 7.84
C PRO A 92 -26.18 10.52 6.40
N ALA A 93 -26.89 11.60 6.06
CA ALA A 93 -26.80 12.23 4.75
C ALA A 93 -26.89 13.75 4.83
N THR A 94 -25.84 14.40 5.35
CA THR A 94 -25.86 15.86 5.58
C THR A 94 -25.30 16.68 4.42
N TYR A 95 -24.68 16.08 3.39
CA TYR A 95 -24.06 16.83 2.30
C TYR A 95 -24.16 16.20 0.91
N CYS A 96 -24.12 17.05 -0.11
CA CYS A 96 -24.12 16.66 -1.52
C CYS A 96 -22.72 16.17 -1.95
N HIS A 97 -22.61 14.96 -2.51
CA HIS A 97 -21.35 14.39 -3.00
C HIS A 97 -20.81 15.05 -4.26
N SER A 98 -21.59 15.90 -4.95
CA SER A 98 -21.14 16.64 -6.14
C SER A 98 -20.65 18.05 -5.84
N CYS A 99 -21.33 18.78 -4.95
CA CYS A 99 -21.05 20.20 -4.70
C CYS A 99 -20.66 20.53 -3.26
N GLY A 100 -20.69 19.54 -2.35
CA GLY A 100 -20.34 19.72 -0.94
C GLY A 100 -21.36 20.47 -0.09
N ALA A 101 -22.45 20.98 -0.69
CA ALA A 101 -23.47 21.73 0.04
C ALA A 101 -24.06 20.92 1.20
N GLN A 102 -24.07 21.52 2.40
CA GLN A 102 -24.62 20.95 3.63
C GLN A 102 -26.06 21.43 3.87
N GLY A 103 -26.86 20.65 4.60
CA GLY A 103 -28.15 21.10 5.15
C GLY A 103 -29.33 21.21 4.18
N GLN A 104 -29.14 20.87 2.90
CA GLN A 104 -30.26 20.71 1.96
C GLN A 104 -30.84 19.29 2.02
N LYS A 105 -32.12 19.13 1.67
CA LYS A 105 -32.74 17.81 1.46
C LYS A 105 -32.01 17.09 0.32
N VAL A 106 -31.04 16.24 0.66
CA VAL A 106 -30.31 15.43 -0.32
C VAL A 106 -31.12 14.18 -0.68
N ARG A 107 -31.07 13.83 -1.97
CA ARG A 107 -31.66 12.60 -2.52
C ARG A 107 -30.58 11.54 -2.63
N ARG A 108 -30.88 10.30 -2.23
CA ARG A 108 -29.99 9.16 -2.42
C ARG A 108 -30.06 8.67 -3.87
N CYS A 109 -28.94 8.19 -4.40
CA CYS A 109 -28.87 7.57 -5.71
C CYS A 109 -29.78 6.32 -5.72
N GLY A 110 -30.72 6.23 -6.67
CA GLY A 110 -31.61 5.07 -6.75
C GLY A 110 -30.92 3.73 -7.07
N GLY A 111 -29.70 3.77 -7.61
CA GLY A 111 -28.90 2.57 -7.85
C GLY A 111 -28.29 2.03 -6.56
N CYS A 112 -27.30 2.73 -6.01
CA CYS A 112 -26.56 2.24 -4.84
C CYS A 112 -27.17 2.61 -3.48
N SER A 113 -28.14 3.54 -3.42
CA SER A 113 -28.68 4.14 -2.18
C SER A 113 -27.64 4.79 -1.25
N VAL A 114 -26.37 4.86 -1.65
CA VAL A 114 -25.26 5.38 -0.85
C VAL A 114 -24.93 6.83 -1.19
N ALA A 115 -24.81 7.18 -2.47
CA ALA A 115 -24.46 8.54 -2.86
C ALA A 115 -25.63 9.50 -2.67
N CYS A 116 -25.38 10.64 -2.03
CA CYS A 116 -26.38 11.69 -1.77
C CYS A 116 -26.13 12.94 -2.62
N TYR A 117 -27.16 13.50 -3.23
CA TYR A 117 -27.08 14.68 -4.09
C TYR A 117 -28.21 15.66 -3.77
N CYS A 118 -27.93 16.97 -3.74
CA CYS A 118 -28.99 17.97 -3.53
C CYS A 118 -29.94 18.11 -4.73
N SER A 119 -29.51 17.71 -5.93
CA SER A 119 -30.30 17.82 -7.16
C SER A 119 -29.97 16.73 -8.19
N LYS A 120 -30.82 16.56 -9.21
CA LYS A 120 -30.57 15.62 -10.32
C LYS A 120 -29.37 16.07 -11.16
N GLU A 121 -29.12 17.37 -11.25
CA GLU A 121 -27.98 17.96 -11.96
C GLU A 121 -26.68 17.61 -11.24
N CYS A 122 -26.64 17.70 -9.91
CA CYS A 122 -25.50 17.22 -9.11
C CYS A 122 -25.25 15.72 -9.28
N GLN A 123 -26.31 14.90 -9.32
CA GLN A 123 -26.17 13.47 -9.59
C GLN A 123 -25.59 13.21 -10.99
N LYS A 124 -26.09 13.89 -12.03
CA LYS A 124 -25.58 13.78 -13.41
C LYS A 124 -24.12 14.25 -13.51
N LYS A 125 -23.76 15.36 -12.87
CA LYS A 125 -22.40 15.89 -12.85
C LYS A 125 -21.41 14.94 -12.18
N ALA A 126 -21.83 14.29 -11.10
CA ALA A 126 -21.03 13.28 -10.42
C ALA A 126 -21.09 11.90 -11.09
N TRP A 127 -22.00 11.66 -12.05
CA TRP A 127 -22.22 10.34 -12.64
C TRP A 127 -20.99 9.71 -13.29
N PRO A 128 -20.16 10.44 -14.07
CA PRO A 128 -18.95 9.85 -14.65
C PRO A 128 -18.06 9.26 -13.56
N ILE A 129 -17.78 10.00 -12.49
CA ILE A 129 -16.95 9.56 -11.37
C ILE A 129 -17.65 8.45 -10.55
N HIS A 130 -18.96 8.60 -10.33
CA HIS A 130 -19.76 7.65 -9.57
C HIS A 130 -19.90 6.29 -10.25
N ASN A 131 -19.98 6.26 -11.58
CA ASN A 131 -20.16 5.06 -12.39
C ASN A 131 -18.83 4.48 -12.92
N PHE A 132 -17.75 5.27 -12.97
CA PHE A 132 -16.47 4.91 -13.61
C PHE A 132 -15.89 3.55 -13.18
N ARG A 133 -16.19 3.12 -11.95
CA ARG A 133 -15.66 1.87 -11.35
C ARG A 133 -16.74 0.82 -11.06
N GLY A 134 -17.94 0.94 -11.64
CA GLY A 134 -19.04 0.01 -11.35
C GLY A 134 -19.56 0.08 -9.90
N TRP A 135 -19.29 1.20 -9.21
CA TRP A 135 -19.67 1.40 -7.80
C TRP A 135 -21.18 1.60 -7.61
N CYS A 136 -21.87 2.07 -8.65
CA CYS A 136 -23.32 2.19 -8.67
C CYS A 136 -23.95 0.85 -9.11
N ARG A 137 -23.95 -0.16 -8.23
CA ARG A 137 -24.78 -1.34 -8.46
C ARG A 137 -26.24 -1.01 -8.13
N PRO A 138 -27.22 -1.35 -8.98
CA PRO A 138 -28.63 -1.24 -8.64
C PRO A 138 -28.98 -2.20 -7.49
N SER A 139 -29.82 -1.74 -6.55
CA SER A 139 -30.27 -2.48 -5.35
C SER A 139 -31.05 -3.79 -5.61
N ASN A 140 -31.00 -4.41 -6.79
CA ASN A 140 -31.63 -5.71 -7.07
C ASN A 140 -30.84 -6.88 -6.45
N LEU A 141 -30.40 -6.74 -5.19
CA LEU A 141 -29.75 -7.80 -4.43
C LEU A 141 -30.76 -8.67 -3.66
N GLN A 142 -32.07 -8.47 -3.82
CA GLN A 142 -33.08 -9.37 -3.25
C GLN A 142 -33.26 -10.67 -4.04
N ASP A 143 -32.74 -10.77 -5.28
CA ASP A 143 -32.92 -11.96 -6.11
C ASP A 143 -31.67 -12.87 -6.20
N ALA A 144 -30.62 -12.61 -5.40
CA ALA A 144 -29.33 -13.31 -5.49
C ALA A 144 -29.00 -14.24 -4.29
N GLU A 145 -30.01 -14.68 -3.54
CA GLU A 145 -29.85 -15.61 -2.40
C GLU A 145 -29.80 -17.11 -2.80
N SER A 146 -29.78 -17.46 -4.09
CA SER A 146 -29.65 -18.87 -4.52
C SER A 146 -28.40 -19.10 -5.37
N ASN A 147 -27.25 -19.28 -4.73
CA ASN A 147 -26.14 -20.12 -5.22
C ASN A 147 -25.09 -20.32 -4.11
N GLU A 148 -25.47 -21.06 -3.07
CA GLU A 148 -24.56 -21.63 -2.06
C GLU A 148 -23.86 -22.89 -2.61
N GLU A 149 -23.17 -22.78 -3.74
CA GLU A 149 -22.35 -23.89 -4.26
C GLU A 149 -21.07 -23.35 -4.89
N TYR A 150 -20.24 -22.68 -4.08
CA TYR A 150 -18.85 -22.47 -4.43
C TYR A 150 -17.97 -22.85 -3.24
N GLY A 151 -17.15 -23.87 -3.47
CA GLY A 151 -16.49 -24.66 -2.45
C GLY A 151 -15.58 -23.88 -1.50
N ASP A 152 -15.44 -24.50 -0.32
CA ASP A 152 -14.37 -24.41 0.68
C ASP A 152 -13.20 -23.50 0.28
N THR A 153 -13.43 -22.18 0.32
CA THR A 153 -12.36 -21.20 0.22
C THR A 153 -11.83 -21.05 1.64
N PRO A 154 -10.52 -21.21 1.90
CA PRO A 154 -9.97 -21.13 3.25
C PRO A 154 -10.48 -19.89 3.99
N GLN A 155 -11.20 -20.13 5.09
CA GLN A 155 -11.91 -19.13 5.89
C GLN A 155 -10.99 -18.01 6.41
N GLU A 156 -9.68 -18.24 6.38
CA GLU A 156 -8.64 -17.30 6.79
C GLU A 156 -8.65 -15.97 6.02
N TYR A 157 -9.25 -15.92 4.82
CA TYR A 157 -9.33 -14.71 3.99
C TYR A 157 -10.72 -14.08 3.90
N ARG A 158 -11.68 -14.47 4.75
CA ARG A 158 -12.98 -13.78 4.80
C ARG A 158 -12.76 -12.33 5.24
N LEU A 159 -13.03 -11.40 4.34
CA LEU A 159 -12.91 -9.97 4.60
C LEU A 159 -14.17 -9.47 5.29
N GLN A 160 -14.02 -8.39 6.06
CA GLN A 160 -15.15 -7.76 6.74
C GLN A 160 -16.07 -7.16 5.68
N SER A 161 -17.32 -7.60 5.72
CA SER A 161 -18.41 -6.98 4.96
C SER A 161 -18.51 -5.49 5.33
N LEU A 162 -18.98 -4.67 4.40
CA LEU A 162 -19.35 -3.27 4.69
C LEU A 162 -20.26 -3.13 5.92
N THR A 163 -21.09 -4.15 6.21
CA THR A 163 -21.97 -4.20 7.39
C THR A 163 -21.20 -4.27 8.71
N GLU A 164 -19.98 -4.78 8.70
CA GLU A 164 -19.09 -4.85 9.86
C GLU A 164 -18.16 -3.63 9.94
N SER A 165 -18.07 -2.83 8.88
CA SER A 165 -17.15 -1.70 8.85
C SER A 165 -17.64 -0.53 9.74
N PRO A 166 -16.74 0.22 10.39
CA PRO A 166 -17.07 1.39 11.19
C PRO A 166 -17.56 2.59 10.35
N PHE A 167 -17.52 2.49 9.02
CA PHE A 167 -17.94 3.55 8.12
C PHE A 167 -19.43 3.47 7.84
N THR A 168 -20.12 4.61 7.96
CA THR A 168 -21.57 4.72 7.70
C THR A 168 -21.94 4.42 6.24
N THR A 169 -21.01 4.61 5.33
CA THR A 169 -21.21 4.39 3.90
C THR A 169 -19.93 3.90 3.24
N ARG A 170 -20.07 3.19 2.10
CA ARG A 170 -18.94 2.80 1.25
C ARG A 170 -18.13 4.00 0.77
N ILE A 171 -18.78 5.13 0.48
CA ILE A 171 -18.09 6.35 0.05
C ILE A 171 -17.24 6.94 1.18
N ALA A 172 -17.76 6.94 2.42
CA ALA A 172 -16.97 7.38 3.58
C ALA A 172 -15.74 6.49 3.79
N ALA A 173 -15.87 5.17 3.61
CA ALA A 173 -14.74 4.24 3.65
C ALA A 173 -13.68 4.59 2.58
N ILE A 174 -14.10 4.78 1.32
CA ILE A 174 -13.18 5.13 0.22
C ILE A 174 -12.46 6.45 0.50
N ASN A 175 -13.18 7.48 0.93
CA ASN A 175 -12.59 8.79 1.23
C ASN A 175 -11.60 8.73 2.40
N SER A 176 -11.94 7.97 3.44
CA SER A 176 -11.02 7.69 4.56
C SER A 176 -9.77 6.96 4.05
N PHE A 177 -9.96 5.93 3.22
CA PHE A 177 -8.86 5.14 2.68
C PHE A 177 -7.90 5.96 1.81
N GLN A 178 -8.41 6.85 0.94
CA GLN A 178 -7.54 7.70 0.12
C GLN A 178 -6.65 8.63 0.98
N LYS A 179 -7.21 9.16 2.08
CA LYS A 179 -6.43 9.96 3.04
C LYS A 179 -5.38 9.11 3.74
N PHE A 180 -5.74 7.93 4.20
CA PHE A 180 -4.81 6.97 4.78
C PHE A 180 -3.68 6.61 3.80
N LYS A 181 -4.01 6.32 2.53
CA LYS A 181 -3.05 5.98 1.48
C LYS A 181 -2.07 7.13 1.24
N ALA A 182 -2.56 8.37 1.16
CA ALA A 182 -1.71 9.54 1.05
C ALA A 182 -0.81 9.72 2.29
N HIS A 183 -1.34 9.45 3.48
CA HIS A 183 -0.60 9.53 4.73
C HIS A 183 0.56 8.53 4.80
N HIS A 184 0.35 7.32 4.29
CA HIS A 184 1.31 6.21 4.38
C HIS A 184 2.02 5.91 3.06
N HIS A 185 1.97 6.82 2.08
CA HIS A 185 2.48 6.55 0.74
C HIS A 185 3.99 6.23 0.72
N VAL A 186 4.80 6.87 1.56
CA VAL A 186 6.24 6.58 1.67
C VAL A 186 6.48 5.17 2.19
N ALA A 187 5.81 4.78 3.27
CA ALA A 187 5.93 3.44 3.84
C ALA A 187 5.50 2.37 2.83
N SER A 188 4.38 2.57 2.14
CA SER A 188 3.94 1.67 1.07
C SER A 188 4.96 1.57 -0.06
N LYS A 189 5.54 2.71 -0.48
CA LYS A 189 6.58 2.76 -1.53
C LYS A 189 7.82 1.98 -1.12
N VAL A 190 8.37 2.28 0.05
CA VAL A 190 9.57 1.60 0.61
C VAL A 190 9.34 0.09 0.73
N MET A 191 8.14 -0.31 1.17
CA MET A 191 7.78 -1.72 1.30
C MET A 191 7.69 -2.43 -0.05
N ILE A 192 7.11 -1.80 -1.08
CA ILE A 192 7.09 -2.37 -2.45
C ILE A 192 8.49 -2.47 -3.00
N ASP A 193 9.28 -1.40 -2.89
CA ASP A 193 10.64 -1.34 -3.42
C ASP A 193 11.51 -2.45 -2.76
N ALA A 194 11.48 -2.58 -1.43
CA ALA A 194 12.22 -3.62 -0.72
C ALA A 194 11.76 -5.05 -1.07
N ALA A 195 10.45 -5.27 -1.19
CA ALA A 195 9.91 -6.58 -1.54
C ALA A 195 10.19 -6.97 -2.98
N ALA A 196 10.20 -6.00 -3.92
CA ALA A 196 10.59 -6.24 -5.31
C ALA A 196 12.02 -6.76 -5.41
N TYR A 197 12.95 -6.22 -4.62
CA TYR A 197 14.33 -6.70 -4.58
C TYR A 197 14.47 -8.06 -3.87
N LEU A 198 13.62 -8.37 -2.88
CA LEU A 198 13.59 -9.72 -2.30
C LEU A 198 13.08 -10.79 -3.26
N LEU A 199 12.26 -10.42 -4.27
CA LEU A 199 11.87 -11.37 -5.31
C LEU A 199 13.05 -11.83 -6.17
N ALA A 200 14.12 -11.02 -6.27
CA ALA A 200 15.36 -11.35 -7.00
C ALA A 200 15.97 -12.68 -6.55
N ASP A 201 15.85 -12.99 -5.27
CA ASP A 201 16.40 -14.21 -4.65
C ASP A 201 15.44 -15.42 -4.78
N GLY A 202 14.15 -15.18 -5.06
CA GLY A 202 13.09 -16.18 -4.97
C GLY A 202 12.68 -16.85 -6.29
N GLY A 203 13.42 -16.68 -7.38
CA GLY A 203 13.12 -17.25 -8.71
C GLY A 203 11.97 -16.58 -9.48
N HIS A 204 11.08 -15.85 -8.81
CA HIS A 204 10.02 -15.06 -9.47
C HIS A 204 10.53 -13.81 -10.17
N PHE A 205 11.77 -13.42 -9.93
CA PHE A 205 12.33 -12.23 -10.57
C PHE A 205 12.61 -12.43 -12.05
N GLU A 206 12.93 -13.65 -12.48
CA GLU A 206 13.07 -13.97 -13.91
C GLU A 206 11.73 -13.77 -14.63
N ASP A 207 10.62 -14.25 -14.04
CA ASP A 207 9.27 -14.00 -14.57
C ASP A 207 8.97 -12.50 -14.63
N LEU A 208 9.30 -11.78 -13.55
CA LEU A 208 9.10 -10.34 -13.47
C LEU A 208 9.91 -9.59 -14.55
N GLN A 209 11.16 -9.96 -14.79
CA GLN A 209 12.01 -9.42 -15.85
C GLN A 209 11.55 -9.80 -17.25
N ALA A 210 11.00 -11.01 -17.42
CA ALA A 210 10.36 -11.47 -18.65
C ALA A 210 9.06 -10.68 -18.97
N GLY A 211 8.63 -9.78 -18.07
CA GLY A 211 7.44 -8.97 -18.23
C GLY A 211 6.15 -9.68 -17.81
N ALA A 212 6.26 -10.79 -17.05
CA ALA A 212 5.10 -11.41 -16.47
C ALA A 212 4.47 -10.45 -15.43
N PRO A 213 3.17 -10.15 -15.55
CA PRO A 213 2.51 -9.19 -14.69
C PRO A 213 2.45 -9.71 -13.24
N HIS A 214 3.13 -8.99 -12.35
CA HIS A 214 3.06 -9.22 -10.90
C HIS A 214 2.24 -8.11 -10.24
N VAL A 215 1.52 -8.49 -9.20
CA VAL A 215 0.70 -7.56 -8.40
C VAL A 215 1.19 -7.57 -6.96
N ALA A 216 1.58 -6.40 -6.47
CA ALA A 216 1.81 -6.11 -5.06
C ALA A 216 0.48 -5.76 -4.40
N VAL A 217 -0.04 -6.65 -3.56
CA VAL A 217 -1.36 -6.52 -2.93
C VAL A 217 -1.21 -6.12 -1.47
N PHE A 218 -1.91 -5.05 -1.09
CA PHE A 218 -2.05 -4.58 0.28
C PHE A 218 -3.44 -4.97 0.79
N HIS A 219 -3.50 -5.83 1.80
CA HIS A 219 -4.76 -6.20 2.45
C HIS A 219 -5.05 -5.26 3.59
N MET A 220 -6.01 -4.36 3.39
CA MET A 220 -6.38 -3.34 4.36
C MET A 220 -7.68 -3.72 5.06
N VAL A 221 -7.68 -3.59 6.38
CA VAL A 221 -8.88 -3.77 7.22
C VAL A 221 -9.18 -2.47 7.94
N PRO A 222 -10.46 -2.11 8.11
CA PRO A 222 -10.81 -0.94 8.88
C PRO A 222 -10.53 -1.16 10.37
N ARG A 223 -10.19 -0.09 11.12
CA ARG A 223 -10.08 -0.14 12.58
C ARG A 223 -11.36 0.37 13.23
N HIS A 224 -11.86 -0.37 14.21
CA HIS A 224 -12.95 0.09 15.04
C HIS A 224 -12.46 1.12 16.08
N GLY A 225 -13.27 2.16 16.30
CA GLY A 225 -13.13 3.03 17.47
C GLY A 225 -12.15 4.20 17.37
N ASP A 226 -11.52 4.44 16.22
CA ASP A 226 -10.68 5.62 16.01
C ASP A 226 -11.25 6.54 14.92
N PRO A 227 -11.80 7.72 15.30
CA PRO A 227 -12.33 8.68 14.32
C PRO A 227 -11.24 9.41 13.54
N ASP A 228 -9.96 9.26 13.90
CA ASP A 228 -8.86 9.92 13.19
C ASP A 228 -8.55 9.23 11.86
N LEU A 229 -8.36 10.05 10.82
CA LEU A 229 -8.32 9.62 9.41
C LEU A 229 -7.07 8.80 9.08
N GLY A 230 -5.98 8.99 9.82
CA GLY A 230 -4.74 8.19 9.70
C GLY A 230 -4.84 6.80 10.33
N ARG A 231 -5.83 6.59 11.21
CA ARG A 231 -5.98 5.37 12.02
C ARG A 231 -7.17 4.52 11.64
N SER A 232 -7.96 4.96 10.68
CA SER A 232 -9.17 4.22 10.30
C SER A 232 -8.86 2.89 9.60
N TRP A 233 -7.60 2.59 9.29
CA TRP A 233 -7.17 1.39 8.56
C TRP A 233 -5.95 0.73 9.20
N ALA A 234 -5.81 -0.57 8.99
CA ALA A 234 -4.64 -1.38 9.32
C ALA A 234 -4.25 -2.22 8.10
N LEU A 235 -2.95 -2.41 7.90
CA LEU A 235 -2.42 -3.35 6.93
C LEU A 235 -2.35 -4.74 7.59
N ARG A 236 -3.21 -5.66 7.15
CA ARG A 236 -3.29 -7.04 7.64
C ARG A 236 -2.17 -7.90 7.04
N SER A 237 -1.96 -7.79 5.74
CA SER A 237 -0.93 -8.52 5.01
C SER A 237 -0.52 -7.78 3.74
N PHE A 238 0.68 -8.09 3.27
CA PHE A 238 1.26 -7.58 2.04
C PHE A 238 2.02 -8.71 1.34
N ASP A 239 1.82 -8.86 0.03
CA ASP A 239 2.53 -9.87 -0.76
C ASP A 239 2.63 -9.44 -2.23
N ILE A 240 3.62 -9.97 -2.95
CA ILE A 240 3.81 -9.77 -4.39
C ILE A 240 3.78 -11.13 -5.08
N ARG A 241 2.82 -11.34 -5.99
CA ARG A 241 2.63 -12.59 -6.72
C ARG A 241 2.26 -12.35 -8.19
N PRO A 242 2.44 -13.35 -9.07
CA PRO A 242 1.90 -13.31 -10.43
C PRO A 242 0.40 -13.02 -10.43
N ILE A 243 -0.09 -12.33 -11.45
CA ILE A 243 -1.51 -11.95 -11.54
C ILE A 243 -2.47 -13.14 -11.52
N ASP A 244 -2.05 -14.28 -12.08
CA ASP A 244 -2.85 -15.51 -12.14
C ASP A 244 -3.11 -16.08 -10.75
N TYR A 245 -2.14 -15.94 -9.83
CA TYR A 245 -2.32 -16.30 -8.43
C TYR A 245 -3.46 -15.49 -7.79
N TRP A 246 -3.46 -14.18 -8.00
CA TRP A 246 -4.46 -13.29 -7.41
C TRP A 246 -5.84 -13.41 -8.04
N THR A 247 -5.93 -13.66 -9.35
CA THR A 247 -7.24 -13.90 -10.00
C THR A 247 -7.86 -15.22 -9.56
N LYS A 248 -7.05 -16.22 -9.22
CA LYS A 248 -7.50 -17.46 -8.59
C LYS A 248 -7.96 -17.23 -7.15
N GLN A 249 -7.16 -16.52 -6.36
CA GLN A 249 -7.46 -16.26 -4.94
C GLN A 249 -8.65 -15.31 -4.76
N TYR A 250 -8.81 -14.34 -5.66
CA TYR A 250 -9.85 -13.32 -5.62
C TYR A 250 -10.52 -13.17 -6.99
N PRO A 251 -11.51 -14.02 -7.30
CA PRO A 251 -12.23 -13.97 -8.57
C PRO A 251 -12.85 -12.60 -8.89
N GLY A 252 -13.20 -11.81 -7.86
CA GLY A 252 -13.72 -10.44 -8.00
C GLY A 252 -12.75 -9.45 -8.66
N ILE A 253 -11.45 -9.78 -8.73
CA ILE A 253 -10.43 -9.00 -9.44
C ILE A 253 -10.53 -9.20 -10.96
N LYS A 254 -10.95 -10.39 -11.40
CA LYS A 254 -10.93 -10.80 -12.82
C LYS A 254 -11.59 -9.79 -13.77
N PRO A 255 -12.74 -9.16 -13.46
CA PRO A 255 -13.39 -8.21 -14.37
C PRO A 255 -12.56 -6.95 -14.65
N SER A 256 -11.72 -6.49 -13.72
CA SER A 256 -10.87 -5.29 -13.90
C SER A 256 -9.50 -5.61 -14.49
N MET A 257 -9.13 -6.88 -14.61
CA MET A 257 -7.80 -7.27 -15.10
C MET A 257 -7.52 -6.90 -16.56
N PRO A 258 -8.43 -7.09 -17.53
CA PRO A 258 -8.11 -6.80 -18.93
C PRO A 258 -7.66 -5.34 -19.15
N SER A 259 -8.37 -4.37 -18.55
CA SER A 259 -8.02 -2.95 -18.66
C SER A 259 -6.74 -2.62 -17.88
N THR A 260 -6.57 -3.23 -16.70
CA THR A 260 -5.35 -3.06 -15.88
C THR A 260 -4.12 -3.59 -16.61
N LEU A 261 -4.21 -4.76 -17.24
CA LEU A 261 -3.13 -5.38 -18.01
C LEU A 261 -2.78 -4.57 -19.27
N ALA A 262 -3.78 -4.03 -19.97
CA ALA A 262 -3.54 -3.14 -21.11
C ALA A 262 -2.79 -1.87 -20.69
N GLY A 263 -3.24 -1.22 -19.60
CA GLY A 263 -2.56 -0.06 -19.02
C GLY A 263 -1.15 -0.39 -18.53
N HIS A 264 -0.98 -1.55 -17.89
CA HIS A 264 0.30 -2.05 -17.43
C HIS A 264 1.31 -2.20 -18.57
N LYS A 265 0.90 -2.81 -19.68
CA LYS A 265 1.77 -2.97 -20.85
C LYS A 265 2.23 -1.61 -21.39
N ALA A 266 1.32 -0.64 -21.51
CA ALA A 266 1.64 0.70 -21.98
C ALA A 266 2.63 1.43 -21.03
N VAL A 267 2.41 1.33 -19.72
CA VAL A 267 3.30 1.95 -18.72
C VAL A 267 4.66 1.26 -18.69
N ALA A 268 4.70 -0.07 -18.81
CA ALA A 268 5.95 -0.83 -18.88
C ALA A 268 6.77 -0.46 -20.13
N GLU A 269 6.12 -0.28 -21.28
CA GLU A 269 6.78 0.18 -22.50
C GLU A 269 7.31 1.61 -22.35
N ALA A 270 6.53 2.53 -21.77
CA ALA A 270 6.98 3.89 -21.49
C ALA A 270 8.22 3.91 -20.57
N TYR A 271 8.21 3.14 -19.48
CA TYR A 271 9.35 3.03 -18.59
C TYR A 271 10.56 2.36 -19.26
N ARG A 272 10.35 1.34 -20.08
CA ARG A 272 11.45 0.72 -20.83
C ARG A 272 12.12 1.72 -21.77
N ASN A 273 11.34 2.56 -22.45
CA ASN A 273 11.87 3.61 -23.33
C ASN A 273 12.61 4.70 -22.55
N GLU A 274 12.11 5.09 -21.37
CA GLU A 274 12.71 6.13 -20.53
C GLU A 274 14.02 5.67 -19.85
N PHE A 275 14.03 4.45 -19.30
CA PHE A 275 15.13 3.98 -18.45
C PHE A 275 16.09 3.00 -19.16
N GLY A 276 15.77 2.55 -20.38
CA GLY A 276 16.62 1.67 -21.19
C GLY A 276 17.03 0.40 -20.43
N SER A 277 18.33 0.12 -20.36
CA SER A 277 18.88 -1.04 -19.65
C SER A 277 18.71 -0.99 -18.13
N ARG A 278 18.37 0.17 -17.55
CA ARG A 278 18.07 0.29 -16.11
C ARG A 278 16.66 -0.18 -15.78
N TYR A 279 15.75 -0.26 -16.75
CA TYR A 279 14.42 -0.81 -16.54
C TYR A 279 14.53 -2.31 -16.22
N SER A 280 14.07 -2.73 -15.05
CA SER A 280 13.94 -4.15 -14.72
C SER A 280 12.51 -4.63 -14.94
N ALA A 281 11.53 -3.95 -14.36
CA ALA A 281 10.14 -4.35 -14.43
C ALA A 281 9.17 -3.23 -14.04
N THR A 282 7.88 -3.51 -14.24
CA THR A 282 6.77 -2.74 -13.69
C THR A 282 5.97 -3.67 -12.78
N LEU A 283 5.61 -3.21 -11.59
CA LEU A 283 4.66 -3.88 -10.70
C LEU A 283 3.30 -3.22 -10.79
N ILE A 284 2.23 -4.01 -10.79
CA ILE A 284 0.89 -3.50 -10.52
C ILE A 284 0.75 -3.39 -9.00
N THR A 285 0.29 -2.27 -8.49
CA THR A 285 -0.02 -2.12 -7.06
C THR A 285 -1.52 -2.21 -6.89
N ALA A 286 -1.99 -3.01 -5.94
CA ALA A 286 -3.42 -3.17 -5.67
C ALA A 286 -3.70 -3.03 -4.17
N TYR A 287 -4.72 -2.26 -3.83
CA TYR A 287 -5.23 -2.19 -2.46
C TYR A 287 -6.54 -2.95 -2.37
N HIS A 288 -6.51 -4.05 -1.62
CA HIS A 288 -7.66 -4.86 -1.31
C HIS A 288 -8.24 -4.38 0.02
N ILE A 289 -9.40 -3.74 -0.01
CA ILE A 289 -10.04 -3.17 1.18
C ILE A 289 -11.46 -3.72 1.25
N LEU A 290 -11.92 -4.25 2.38
CA LEU A 290 -13.25 -4.91 2.45
C LEU A 290 -13.41 -5.99 1.35
N ASP A 291 -14.60 -6.17 0.76
CA ASP A 291 -14.88 -7.23 -0.22
C ASP A 291 -14.52 -6.87 -1.69
N ASN A 292 -13.77 -5.79 -1.94
CA ASN A 292 -13.40 -5.45 -3.32
C ASN A 292 -11.95 -5.00 -3.40
N VAL A 293 -11.41 -4.98 -4.63
CA VAL A 293 -10.16 -4.28 -4.93
C VAL A 293 -10.48 -2.86 -5.36
N TYR A 294 -9.84 -1.90 -4.71
CA TYR A 294 -10.27 -0.51 -4.77
C TYR A 294 -9.36 0.38 -5.57
N ASP A 295 -8.08 0.06 -5.74
CA ASP A 295 -7.18 0.93 -6.46
C ASP A 295 -6.04 0.16 -7.11
N PHE A 296 -5.79 0.48 -8.38
CA PHE A 296 -4.66 -0.04 -9.14
C PHE A 296 -3.69 1.09 -9.46
N GLY A 297 -2.40 0.84 -9.26
CA GLY A 297 -1.32 1.71 -9.70
C GLY A 297 -0.22 0.91 -10.39
N HIS A 298 0.79 1.62 -10.86
CA HIS A 298 1.99 1.02 -11.43
C HIS A 298 3.22 1.52 -10.67
N ARG A 299 4.17 0.63 -10.44
CA ARG A 299 5.42 0.94 -9.78
C ARG A 299 6.59 0.47 -10.63
N LEU A 300 7.49 1.40 -10.95
CA LEU A 300 8.75 1.11 -11.61
C LEU A 300 9.68 0.34 -10.68
N VAL A 301 10.28 -0.74 -11.18
CA VAL A 301 11.39 -1.47 -10.56
C VAL A 301 12.60 -1.30 -11.46
N LEU A 302 13.67 -0.71 -10.92
CA LEU A 302 14.92 -0.52 -11.62
C LEU A 302 15.89 -1.65 -11.30
N THR A 303 16.77 -1.97 -12.24
CA THR A 303 17.88 -2.88 -12.01
C THR A 303 18.81 -2.25 -10.96
N PRO A 304 19.21 -2.99 -9.91
CA PRO A 304 20.22 -2.52 -8.96
C PRO A 304 21.48 -2.08 -9.69
N SER A 305 22.13 -1.02 -9.22
CA SER A 305 23.45 -0.62 -9.74
C SER A 305 24.50 -1.72 -9.59
N ASP A 306 24.38 -2.50 -8.51
CA ASP A 306 25.19 -3.69 -8.26
C ASP A 306 24.27 -4.86 -7.87
N PRO A 307 23.91 -5.75 -8.82
CA PRO A 307 23.09 -6.91 -8.55
C PRO A 307 23.72 -7.88 -7.54
N GLY A 308 25.06 -7.90 -7.41
CA GLY A 308 25.77 -8.75 -6.46
C GLY A 308 25.40 -8.47 -5.01
N LEU A 309 25.09 -7.21 -4.68
CA LEU A 309 24.66 -6.80 -3.34
C LEU A 309 23.42 -7.55 -2.85
N LEU A 310 22.50 -7.93 -3.74
CA LEU A 310 21.28 -8.63 -3.33
C LEU A 310 21.55 -10.06 -2.81
N THR A 311 22.70 -10.63 -3.19
CA THR A 311 23.13 -11.96 -2.72
C THR A 311 23.91 -11.92 -1.42
N GLU A 312 24.35 -10.73 -0.99
CA GLU A 312 25.04 -10.56 0.28
C GLU A 312 24.04 -10.67 1.43
N GLN A 313 24.14 -11.71 2.27
CA GLN A 313 23.19 -12.02 3.35
C GLN A 313 22.71 -10.80 4.19
N PRO A 314 23.55 -9.79 4.55
CA PRO A 314 23.08 -8.62 5.28
C PRO A 314 21.99 -7.80 4.55
N VAL A 315 21.96 -7.83 3.21
CA VAL A 315 21.06 -7.06 2.37
C VAL A 315 19.64 -7.62 2.39
N PRO A 316 19.36 -8.91 2.07
CA PRO A 316 18.02 -9.47 2.23
C PRO A 316 17.46 -9.32 3.64
N ASP A 317 18.30 -9.45 4.66
CA ASP A 317 17.87 -9.27 6.05
C ASP A 317 17.49 -7.81 6.37
N ALA A 318 18.25 -6.84 5.84
CA ALA A 318 17.88 -5.43 5.92
C ALA A 318 16.58 -5.10 5.18
N LEU A 319 16.37 -5.67 3.99
CA LEU A 319 15.13 -5.48 3.22
C LEU A 319 13.91 -6.05 3.97
N ARG A 320 14.05 -7.21 4.62
CA ARG A 320 12.99 -7.79 5.47
C ARG A 320 12.70 -6.92 6.70
N ASP A 321 13.75 -6.41 7.35
CA ASP A 321 13.60 -5.49 8.49
C ASP A 321 12.90 -4.18 8.07
N LEU A 322 13.21 -3.65 6.88
CA LEU A 322 12.51 -2.48 6.32
C LEU A 322 11.03 -2.74 6.06
N ILE A 323 10.67 -3.90 5.49
CA ILE A 323 9.27 -4.27 5.26
C ILE A 323 8.51 -4.30 6.59
N ASN A 324 9.10 -4.93 7.62
CA ASN A 324 8.48 -5.02 8.94
C ASN A 324 8.39 -3.66 9.65
N LEU A 325 9.40 -2.80 9.51
CA LEU A 325 9.35 -1.41 9.95
C LEU A 325 8.23 -0.64 9.26
N CYS A 326 8.06 -0.77 7.94
CA CYS A 326 6.98 -0.12 7.21
C CYS A 326 5.60 -0.63 7.64
N LEU A 327 5.45 -1.95 7.76
CA LEU A 327 4.22 -2.58 8.26
C LEU A 327 3.87 -2.06 9.66
N PHE A 328 4.87 -2.01 10.57
CA PHE A 328 4.70 -1.48 11.90
C PHE A 328 4.30 0.01 11.88
N ALA A 329 4.94 0.80 11.03
CA ALA A 329 4.67 2.22 10.91
C ALA A 329 3.23 2.48 10.43
N ILE A 330 2.81 1.78 9.38
CA ILE A 330 1.43 1.82 8.87
C ILE A 330 0.45 1.42 9.98
N ASN A 331 0.73 0.34 10.69
CA ASN A 331 -0.14 -0.17 11.73
C ASN A 331 -0.10 0.63 13.05
N HIS A 332 0.80 1.58 13.21
CA HIS A 332 0.85 2.45 14.39
C HIS A 332 0.60 3.92 14.02
N ASP A 333 0.14 4.18 12.80
CA ASP A 333 -0.12 5.53 12.30
C ASP A 333 1.10 6.44 12.44
N ILE A 334 2.23 5.91 11.99
CA ILE A 334 3.54 6.55 11.98
C ILE A 334 3.85 6.89 10.52
N VAL A 335 3.86 8.19 10.21
CA VAL A 335 4.18 8.67 8.86
C VAL A 335 5.68 8.71 8.66
N LEU A 336 6.18 7.83 7.81
CA LEU A 336 7.56 7.94 7.36
C LEU A 336 7.70 9.17 6.46
N PRO A 337 8.65 10.08 6.72
CA PRO A 337 8.87 11.22 5.83
C PRO A 337 9.55 10.73 4.55
N THR A 338 9.49 11.55 3.51
CA THR A 338 10.26 11.31 2.29
C THR A 338 11.73 11.17 2.67
N PRO A 339 12.45 10.14 2.18
CA PRO A 339 13.88 10.03 2.43
C PRO A 339 14.56 11.30 1.92
N SER A 340 15.24 12.00 2.83
CA SER A 340 16.12 13.13 2.52
C SER A 340 17.47 12.83 3.17
N LEU A 341 18.56 13.12 2.47
CA LEU A 341 19.95 12.84 2.87
C LEU A 341 20.38 13.46 4.21
N GLU A 342 19.62 14.40 4.76
CA GLU A 342 19.99 15.09 6.00
C GLU A 342 19.63 14.26 7.24
N ASP A 343 20.68 13.90 7.99
CA ASP A 343 20.69 13.07 9.19
C ASP A 343 19.79 13.60 10.31
N LYS A 344 18.52 13.23 10.25
CA LYS A 344 17.57 12.92 11.34
C LYS A 344 16.18 12.92 10.73
N ILE A 345 15.78 11.75 10.23
CA ILE A 345 14.42 11.49 9.77
C ILE A 345 13.48 11.65 10.97
N PHE A 346 12.96 12.86 11.16
CA PHE A 346 11.90 13.15 12.11
C PHE A 346 10.59 12.68 11.50
N ILE A 347 10.06 11.61 12.08
CA ILE A 347 8.74 11.10 11.82
C ILE A 347 7.75 11.91 12.65
N THR A 348 6.76 12.52 12.00
CA THR A 348 5.58 13.04 12.68
C THR A 348 4.78 11.84 13.19
N SER A 349 5.16 11.34 14.37
CA SER A 349 4.63 10.12 14.93
C SER A 349 3.23 10.35 15.47
N ALA A 350 2.35 9.40 15.11
CA ALA A 350 1.28 8.87 15.92
C ALA A 350 0.71 9.86 16.92
N SER A 351 -0.47 10.38 16.61
CA SER A 351 -1.43 10.99 17.52
C SER A 351 -1.34 10.44 18.96
N GLU A 352 -0.49 11.01 19.82
CA GLU A 352 -0.34 10.56 21.20
C GLU A 352 -1.47 11.17 22.02
N PRO A 353 -2.23 10.35 22.76
CA PRO A 353 -3.27 10.87 23.60
C PRO A 353 -2.64 11.57 24.80
N ILE A 354 -2.70 12.90 24.81
CA ILE A 354 -2.43 13.71 25.97
C ILE A 354 -3.71 13.75 26.80
N VAL A 355 -3.70 13.05 27.92
CA VAL A 355 -4.76 13.13 28.92
C VAL A 355 -4.50 14.38 29.76
N ASN A 356 -5.35 15.38 29.61
CA ASN A 356 -5.35 16.50 30.55
C ASN A 356 -6.14 16.07 31.79
N HIS A 357 -5.43 15.71 32.87
CA HIS A 357 -6.05 15.25 34.11
C HIS A 357 -6.98 16.28 34.74
N ARG A 358 -6.75 17.59 34.53
CA ARG A 358 -7.57 18.65 35.12
C ARG A 358 -8.91 18.79 34.43
N THR A 359 -8.94 18.73 33.09
CA THR A 359 -10.17 18.86 32.30
C THR A 359 -10.81 17.53 31.94
N LYS A 360 -10.15 16.40 32.23
CA LYS A 360 -10.50 15.06 31.73
C LYS A 360 -10.66 15.02 30.20
N THR A 361 -10.05 15.96 29.48
CA THR A 361 -10.09 15.97 28.00
C THR A 361 -8.89 15.22 27.44
N ARG A 362 -9.14 14.42 26.41
CA ARG A 362 -8.11 13.71 25.65
C ARG A 362 -7.80 14.56 24.42
N LYS A 363 -6.67 15.25 24.42
CA LYS A 363 -6.15 15.90 23.22
C LYS A 363 -5.17 14.96 22.54
N VAL A 364 -5.14 15.03 21.22
CA VAL A 364 -4.17 14.30 20.43
C VAL A 364 -3.05 15.25 20.07
N ARG A 365 -1.79 14.90 20.39
CA ARG A 365 -0.62 15.66 19.93
C ARG A 365 0.23 14.79 19.02
N ARG A 366 0.63 15.35 17.88
CA ARG A 366 1.67 14.73 17.06
C ARG A 366 3.02 14.91 17.73
N VAL A 367 3.75 13.82 17.90
CA VAL A 367 5.09 13.84 18.53
C VAL A 367 6.11 13.53 17.46
N GLN A 368 7.17 14.32 17.36
CA GLN A 368 8.26 13.97 16.46
C GLN A 368 9.10 12.85 17.07
N ARG A 369 9.44 11.84 16.27
CA ARG A 369 10.31 10.73 16.68
C ARG A 369 11.32 10.42 15.60
N THR A 370 12.48 9.91 15.99
CA THR A 370 13.45 9.40 15.02
C THR A 370 13.04 8.03 14.50
N LEU A 371 13.56 7.65 13.33
CA LEU A 371 13.38 6.32 12.77
C LEU A 371 13.88 5.22 13.71
N ASP A 372 15.03 5.41 14.38
CA ASP A 372 15.53 4.48 15.40
C ASP A 372 14.60 4.33 16.59
N THR A 373 13.90 5.40 16.98
CA THR A 373 12.90 5.33 18.06
C THR A 373 11.72 4.44 17.65
N VAL A 374 11.31 4.51 16.38
CA VAL A 374 10.23 3.66 15.84
C VAL A 374 10.70 2.21 15.73
N TYR A 375 11.91 1.98 15.22
CA TYR A 375 12.49 0.64 15.12
C TYR A 375 12.69 -0.01 16.49
N GLY A 376 13.18 0.75 17.48
CA GLY A 376 13.26 0.29 18.86
C GLY A 376 11.91 -0.06 19.48
N ARG A 377 10.81 0.57 19.04
CA ARG A 377 9.44 0.18 19.45
C ARG A 377 8.98 -1.10 18.78
N LEU A 378 9.32 -1.31 17.51
CA LEU A 378 9.07 -2.57 16.81
C LEU A 378 9.80 -3.73 17.54
N ILE A 379 11.06 -3.54 17.92
CA ILE A 379 11.82 -4.53 18.70
C ILE A 379 11.15 -4.80 20.05
N LYS A 380 10.75 -3.76 20.77
CA LYS A 380 10.02 -3.89 22.05
C LYS A 380 8.65 -4.57 21.91
N ALA A 381 8.05 -4.51 20.73
CA ALA A 381 6.81 -5.23 20.40
C ALA A 381 7.05 -6.71 20.07
N GLY A 382 8.28 -7.21 20.19
CA GLY A 382 8.63 -8.62 20.03
C GLY A 382 9.18 -8.99 18.65
N TYR A 383 9.44 -8.03 17.78
CA TYR A 383 10.09 -8.31 16.49
C TYR A 383 11.60 -8.54 16.68
N PRO A 384 12.15 -9.69 16.28
CA PRO A 384 13.59 -9.92 16.29
C PRO A 384 14.22 -9.38 14.99
N PRO A 385 15.08 -8.34 15.05
CA PRO A 385 15.84 -7.86 13.89
C PRO A 385 16.65 -8.98 13.25
N LYS A 386 16.68 -9.01 11.92
CA LYS A 386 17.54 -9.94 11.17
C LYS A 386 18.85 -9.27 10.75
N SER A 387 18.79 -7.98 10.45
CA SER A 387 19.93 -7.18 10.02
C SER A 387 20.70 -6.63 11.21
N THR A 388 22.01 -6.48 11.02
CA THR A 388 22.88 -5.71 11.92
C THR A 388 22.96 -4.23 11.53
N LEU A 389 22.30 -3.82 10.45
CA LEU A 389 22.32 -2.43 9.97
C LEU A 389 21.44 -1.54 10.87
N SER A 390 21.89 -0.30 11.07
CA SER A 390 21.06 0.74 11.69
C SER A 390 19.89 1.11 10.78
N THR A 391 18.85 1.74 11.33
CA THR A 391 17.68 2.11 10.54
C THR A 391 18.00 3.11 9.42
N THR A 392 18.94 4.04 9.66
CA THR A 392 19.47 4.92 8.62
C THR A 392 20.24 4.16 7.55
N GLN A 393 21.09 3.20 7.93
CA GLN A 393 21.80 2.36 6.96
C GLN A 393 20.84 1.54 6.11
N MET A 394 19.75 1.02 6.68
CA MET A 394 18.72 0.31 5.92
C MET A 394 17.99 1.25 4.94
N MET A 395 17.60 2.46 5.34
CA MET A 395 16.96 3.41 4.41
C MET A 395 17.91 3.80 3.27
N ASN A 396 19.18 4.08 3.59
CA ASN A 396 20.22 4.41 2.61
C ASN A 396 20.58 3.22 1.74
N LEU A 397 20.36 1.97 2.19
CA LEU A 397 20.56 0.78 1.37
C LEU A 397 19.64 0.81 0.14
N LEU A 398 18.38 1.23 0.29
CA LEU A 398 17.50 1.38 -0.87
C LEU A 398 18.02 2.44 -1.83
N GLU A 399 18.53 3.56 -1.33
CA GLU A 399 19.15 4.59 -2.18
C GLU A 399 20.42 4.11 -2.87
N ARG A 400 21.19 3.21 -2.25
CA ARG A 400 22.37 2.58 -2.89
C ARG A 400 21.96 1.56 -3.96
N ILE A 401 20.85 0.86 -3.73
CA ILE A 401 20.29 -0.08 -4.71
C ILE A 401 19.68 0.72 -5.88
N TYR A 402 19.05 1.87 -5.63
CA TYR A 402 18.52 2.76 -6.64
C TYR A 402 19.62 3.63 -7.27
N PRO A 403 19.89 3.51 -8.57
CA PRO A 403 20.71 4.51 -9.21
C PRO A 403 19.96 5.86 -9.17
N PRO A 404 20.64 7.00 -8.89
CA PRO A 404 20.00 8.31 -8.98
C PRO A 404 19.35 8.46 -10.37
N ILE A 405 18.11 8.97 -10.39
CA ILE A 405 17.38 9.23 -11.64
C ILE A 405 18.00 10.44 -12.33
#